data_AF-D2BSX4-F1
#
_entry.id   AF-D2BSX4-F1
#
_cell.length_a   1.000
_cell.length_b   1.000
_cell.length_c   1.000
_cell.angle_alpha   90.00
_cell.angle_beta   90.00
_cell.angle_gamma   90.00
#
_symmetry.space_group_name_H-M   'P 1'
#
loop_
_entity.id
_entity.type
_entity.pdbx_description
1 polymer ?
#
loop_
_entity_poly.entity_id
_entity_poly.type
_entity_poly.pdbx_seq_one_letter_code
_entity_poly.pdbx_strand_id
1 'polypeptide(L)' 'MLVPIERLNGLWRELESIAVTEEEGTLVIRDAFIHFPAGTPVLDIWTWFEASNSTFVVARMLYG' A
#
# COMPACT_ATOMS: atom_id res chain seq x y z
N MET A 1 18.36 -3.55 -2.75
CA MET A 1 18.04 -3.15 -4.14
C MET A 1 16.72 -2.41 -4.08
N LEU A 2 16.63 -1.20 -4.64
CA LEU A 2 15.38 -0.43 -4.68
C LEU A 2 14.39 -1.10 -5.63
N VAL A 3 13.10 -1.08 -5.29
CA VAL A 3 12.06 -1.60 -6.18
C VAL A 3 11.85 -0.61 -7.33
N PRO A 4 11.83 -1.05 -8.61
CA PRO A 4 11.56 -0.14 -9.73
C PRO A 4 10.22 0.58 -9.57
N ILE A 5 10.18 1.87 -9.91
CA ILE A 5 8.98 2.70 -9.72
C ILE A 5 7.77 2.17 -10.49
N GLU A 6 7.98 1.66 -11.71
CA GLU A 6 6.92 1.04 -12.52
C GLU A 6 6.27 -0.16 -11.83
N ARG A 7 7.07 -0.95 -11.09
CA ARG A 7 6.57 -2.08 -10.32
C ARG A 7 5.73 -1.61 -9.12
N LEU A 8 6.15 -0.54 -8.44
CA LEU A 8 5.39 0.04 -7.35
C LEU A 8 4.09 0.68 -7.85
N ASN A 9 4.09 1.36 -9.00
CA ASN A 9 2.88 1.90 -9.61
C ASN A 9 1.87 0.79 -9.96
N GLY A 10 2.34 -0.35 -10.48
CA GLY A 10 1.51 -1.53 -10.71
C GLY A 10 0.90 -2.06 -9.41
N LEU A 11 1.73 -2.27 -8.38
CA LEU A 11 1.28 -2.74 -7.07
C LEU A 11 0.30 -1.75 -6.40
N TRP A 12 0.49 -0.45 -6.59
CA TRP A 12 -0.43 0.56 -6.06
C TRP A 12 -1.83 0.43 -6.69
N ARG A 13 -1.91 0.24 -8.00
CA ARG A 13 -3.20 -0.01 -8.69
C ARG A 13 -3.86 -1.31 -8.22
N GLU A 14 -3.06 -2.34 -7.94
CA GLU A 14 -3.58 -3.58 -7.33
C GLU A 14 -4.13 -3.31 -5.93
N LEU A 15 -3.41 -2.54 -5.10
CA LEU A 15 -3.86 -2.16 -3.75
C LEU A 15 -5.18 -1.37 -3.78
N GLU A 16 -5.36 -0.45 -4.73
CA GLU A 16 -6.61 0.32 -4.89
C GLU A 16 -7.84 -0.56 -5.17
N SER A 17 -7.62 -1.77 -5.72
CA SER A 17 -8.70 -2.73 -5.97
C SER A 17 -9.06 -3.60 -4.75
N ILE A 18 -8.23 -3.56 -3.70
CA ILE A 18 -8.43 -4.37 -2.50
C ILE A 18 -9.43 -3.68 -1.58
N ALA A 19 -10.40 -4.45 -1.09
CA ALA A 19 -11.36 -3.95 -0.13
C ALA A 19 -10.67 -3.66 1.22
N VAL A 20 -10.99 -2.51 1.80
CA VAL A 20 -10.51 -2.07 3.12
C VAL A 20 -11.70 -2.06 4.09
N THR A 21 -11.45 -2.42 5.34
CA THR A 21 -12.42 -2.35 6.43
C THR A 21 -11.83 -1.56 7.60
N GLU A 22 -12.70 -0.99 8.43
CA GLU A 22 -12.28 -0.35 9.68
C GLU A 22 -12.36 -1.37 10.82
N GLU A 23 -11.22 -1.62 11.47
CA GLU A 23 -11.10 -2.47 12.65
C GLU A 23 -10.48 -1.65 13.78
N GLU A 24 -11.22 -1.48 14.89
CA GLU A 24 -10.78 -0.73 16.06
C GLU A 24 -10.28 0.71 15.75
N GLY A 25 -10.89 1.37 14.76
CA GLY A 25 -10.49 2.72 14.32
C GLY A 25 -9.30 2.75 13.36
N THR A 26 -8.84 1.59 12.89
CA THR A 26 -7.74 1.45 11.93
C THR A 26 -8.26 0.87 10.62
N LEU A 27 -7.89 1.48 9.50
CA LEU A 27 -8.19 0.93 8.17
C LEU A 27 -7.23 -0.22 7.86
N VAL A 28 -7.78 -1.41 7.63
CA VAL A 28 -7.03 -2.64 7.34
C VAL A 28 -7.48 -3.28 6.03
N ILE A 29 -6.56 -3.95 5.33
CA ILE A 29 -6.89 -4.71 4.12
C ILE A 29 -7.71 -5.96 4.45
N ARG A 30 -8.77 -6.24 3.70
CA ARG A 30 -9.62 -7.43 3.92
C ARG A 30 -9.02 -8.71 3.36
N ASP A 31 -8.22 -8.58 2.31
CA ASP A 31 -7.55 -9.70 1.63
C ASP A 31 -6.04 -9.53 1.74
N ALA A 32 -5.30 -10.63 1.62
CA ALA A 32 -3.85 -10.57 1.60
C ALA A 32 -3.34 -9.79 0.38
N PHE A 33 -2.33 -8.95 0.58
CA PHE A 33 -1.69 -8.17 -0.45
C PHE A 33 -0.19 -8.43 -0.42
N ILE A 34 0.40 -8.94 -1.50
CA ILE A 34 1.82 -9.29 -1.58
C ILE A 34 2.29 -10.21 -0.42
N HIS A 35 3.04 -9.68 0.53
CA HIS A 35 3.51 -10.35 1.75
C HIS A 35 2.76 -9.88 3.01
N PHE A 36 1.80 -8.96 2.87
CA PHE A 36 0.92 -8.49 3.94
C PHE A 36 -0.32 -9.40 4.05
N PRO A 37 -0.56 -10.02 5.22
CA PRO A 37 -1.78 -10.79 5.44
C PRO A 37 -3.02 -9.89 5.53
N ALA A 38 -4.21 -10.47 5.38
CA ALA A 38 -5.46 -9.79 5.70
C ALA A 38 -5.44 -9.27 7.15
N GLY A 39 -6.06 -8.11 7.39
CA GLY A 39 -6.01 -7.39 8.67
C GLY A 39 -4.79 -6.48 8.82
N THR A 40 -3.89 -6.41 7.83
CA THR A 40 -2.76 -5.47 7.89
C THR A 40 -3.25 -4.02 7.77
N PRO A 41 -2.80 -3.10 8.63
CA PRO A 41 -3.07 -1.67 8.50
C PRO A 41 -2.62 -1.13 7.16
N VAL A 42 -3.48 -0.35 6.49
CA VAL A 42 -3.17 0.28 5.21
C VAL A 42 -1.95 1.21 5.33
N LEU A 43 -1.78 1.84 6.50
CA LEU A 43 -0.64 2.71 6.81
C LEU A 43 0.72 1.97 6.76
N ASP A 44 0.77 0.70 7.18
CA ASP A 44 1.99 -0.09 7.16
C ASP A 44 2.40 -0.41 5.71
N ILE A 45 1.41 -0.67 4.86
CA ILE A 45 1.60 -0.90 3.43
C ILE A 45 2.11 0.39 2.75
N TRP A 46 1.52 1.54 3.07
CA TRP A 46 1.98 2.85 2.59
C TRP A 46 3.42 3.14 3.00
N THR A 47 3.76 2.89 4.25
CA THR A 47 5.13 3.05 4.76
C THR A 47 6.12 2.17 3.99
N TRP A 48 5.72 0.93 3.66
CA TRP A 48 6.52 0.04 2.84
C TRP A 48 6.72 0.54 1.41
N PHE A 49 5.71 1.16 0.79
CA PHE A 49 5.84 1.77 -0.54
C PHE A 49 6.93 2.85 -0.56
N GLU A 50 6.88 3.79 0.39
CA GLU A 50 7.84 4.90 0.48
C GLU A 50 9.26 4.40 0.86
N ALA A 51 9.36 3.37 1.69
CA ALA A 51 10.63 2.74 2.03
C ALA A 51 11.23 1.93 0.86
N SER A 52 10.38 1.40 -0.03
CA SER A 52 10.82 0.57 -1.18
C SER A 52 11.45 1.38 -2.30
N ASN A 53 11.05 2.64 -2.44
CA ASN A 53 11.66 3.60 -3.35
C ASN A 53 11.36 5.03 -2.90
N SER A 54 12.40 5.83 -2.64
CA SER A 54 12.25 7.22 -2.18
C SER A 54 11.60 8.17 -3.19
N THR A 55 11.44 7.74 -4.46
CA THR A 55 10.67 8.51 -5.46
C THR A 55 9.18 8.23 -5.39
N PHE A 56 8.76 7.14 -4.74
CA PHE A 56 7.36 6.82 -4.51
C PHE A 56 6.88 7.58 -3.27
N VAL A 57 5.88 8.45 -3.45
CA VAL A 57 5.34 9.30 -2.38
C VAL A 57 3.84 9.04 -2.30
N VAL A 58 3.39 8.42 -1.22
CA VAL A 58 1.99 7.99 -1.06
C VAL A 58 1.03 9.17 -1.09
N ALA A 59 1.42 10.29 -0.46
CA ALA A 59 0.61 11.51 -0.49
C ALA A 59 0.36 12.02 -1.91
N ARG A 60 1.31 11.84 -2.84
CA ARG A 60 1.10 12.21 -4.26
C ARG A 60 0.18 11.24 -4.97
N MET A 61 0.15 9.97 -4.58
CA MET A 61 -0.76 8.99 -5.17
C MET A 61 -2.20 9.19 -4.68
N LEU A 62 -2.40 9.67 -3.45
CA LEU A 62 -3.73 9.92 -2.88
C LEU A 62 -4.38 11.22 -3.35
N TYR A 63 -3.58 12.27 -3.59
CA TYR A 63 -4.06 13.62 -3.91
C TYR A 63 -3.64 14.13 -5.30
N GLY A 64 -2.92 13.32 -6.07
CA GLY A 64 -2.41 13.66 -7.41
C GLY A 64 -3.37 13.38 -8.54
#